data_AF-A0A7S4UHZ1-F1
#
_entry.id   AF-A0A7S4UHZ1-F1
#
_cell.length_a   1.000
_cell.length_b   1.000
_cell.length_c   1.000
_cell.angle_alpha   90.00
_cell.angle_beta   90.00
_cell.angle_gamma   90.00
#
_symmetry.space_group_name_H-M   'P 1'
#
loop_
_entity.id
_entity.type
_entity.pdbx_description
1 polymer ?
#
loop_
_entity_poly.entity_id
_entity_poly.type
_entity_poly.pdbx_seq_one_letter_code
_entity_poly.pdbx_strand_id
1 'polypeptide(L)'
;WRRWRGLPEGTTRLSQAHALADTGIMYYLLDHTPREVLSLVRSEVELEGEGKRRLPVIRLECGSVEKLFPVIEELAFKVQRMSSEGDVEAVEEFMESYAASTRDKEYARIVTGMRDSLDDGVIETMNAFPEITLKTDDRGQVVDAEAKMPKDHLDYYLRLFGTATRGGE
;
A
#
# COMPACT_ATOMS: atom_id res chain seq x y z
N TRP A 1 -4.60 -1.72 -1.14
CA TRP A 1 -4.43 -2.56 -2.36
C TRP A 1 -2.97 -2.95 -2.66
N ARG A 2 -1.96 -2.05 -2.80
CA ARG A 2 -0.55 -2.46 -3.05
C ARG A 2 -0.01 -3.47 -2.04
N ARG A 3 -0.40 -3.32 -0.77
CA ARG A 3 -0.01 -4.17 0.36
C ARG A 3 -0.69 -5.53 0.38
N TRP A 4 -1.73 -5.73 -0.44
CA TRP A 4 -2.42 -7.00 -0.59
C TRP A 4 -1.80 -7.91 -1.65
N ARG A 5 -0.95 -7.36 -2.53
CA ARG A 5 -0.27 -8.11 -3.61
C ARG A 5 0.62 -9.24 -3.09
N GLY A 6 1.16 -9.10 -1.87
CA GLY A 6 2.04 -10.10 -1.26
C GLY A 6 1.32 -11.29 -0.64
N LEU A 7 -0.02 -11.32 -0.63
CA LEU A 7 -0.79 -12.41 0.00
C LEU A 7 -1.01 -13.57 -0.99
N PRO A 8 -0.89 -14.84 -0.57
CA PRO A 8 -1.21 -16.00 -1.40
C PRO A 8 -2.67 -15.97 -1.88
N GLU A 9 -2.94 -16.52 -3.07
CA GLU A 9 -4.29 -16.64 -3.60
C GLU A 9 -5.21 -17.42 -2.64
N GLY A 10 -6.44 -16.94 -2.46
CA GLY A 10 -7.40 -17.55 -1.53
C GLY A 10 -7.14 -17.23 -0.05
N THR A 11 -6.12 -16.43 0.27
CA THR A 11 -5.87 -15.96 1.64
C THR A 11 -7.00 -15.07 2.10
N THR A 12 -7.76 -15.55 3.09
CA THR A 12 -8.77 -14.75 3.77
C THR A 12 -8.23 -14.08 5.03
N ARG A 13 -7.14 -14.58 5.62
CA ARG A 13 -6.55 -14.03 6.85
C ARG A 13 -5.46 -13.00 6.57
N LEU A 14 -5.49 -11.90 7.29
CA LEU A 14 -4.52 -10.81 7.13
C LEU A 14 -3.55 -10.80 8.31
N SER A 15 -2.27 -10.51 8.02
CA SER A 15 -1.21 -10.44 9.05
C SER A 15 -0.49 -9.10 9.08
N GLN A 16 -0.59 -8.29 8.03
CA GLN A 16 0.09 -7.01 7.94
C GLN A 16 -0.75 -5.93 8.63
N ALA A 17 -0.16 -5.22 9.61
CA ALA A 17 -0.88 -4.28 10.47
C ALA A 17 -1.68 -3.20 9.72
N HIS A 18 -1.14 -2.65 8.62
CA HIS A 18 -1.88 -1.66 7.84
C HIS A 18 -3.01 -2.30 7.03
N ALA A 19 -2.82 -3.50 6.46
CA ALA A 19 -3.88 -4.23 5.78
C ALA A 19 -5.01 -4.60 6.74
N LEU A 20 -4.69 -5.00 7.96
CA LEU A 20 -5.64 -5.24 9.04
C LEU A 20 -6.44 -3.96 9.34
N ALA A 21 -5.77 -2.83 9.54
CA ALA A 21 -6.42 -1.55 9.79
C ALA A 21 -7.34 -1.09 8.64
N ASP A 22 -6.85 -1.14 7.39
CA ASP A 22 -7.62 -0.78 6.20
C ASP A 22 -8.89 -1.63 6.08
N THR A 23 -8.78 -2.94 6.38
CA THR A 23 -9.89 -3.89 6.31
C THR A 23 -10.89 -3.65 7.44
N GLY A 24 -10.39 -3.42 8.65
CA GLY A 24 -11.21 -3.10 9.81
C GLY A 24 -12.05 -1.85 9.58
N ILE A 25 -11.43 -0.77 9.08
CA ILE A 25 -12.12 0.47 8.73
C ILE A 25 -13.18 0.21 7.66
N MET A 26 -12.79 -0.46 6.56
CA MET A 26 -13.70 -0.71 5.45
C MET A 26 -14.95 -1.49 5.89
N TYR A 27 -14.80 -2.61 6.59
CA TYR A 27 -15.96 -3.40 7.02
C TYR A 27 -16.76 -2.72 8.13
N TYR A 28 -16.12 -1.97 9.02
CA TYR A 28 -16.86 -1.18 10.00
C TYR A 28 -17.78 -0.18 9.31
N LEU A 29 -17.25 0.60 8.35
CA LEU A 29 -18.03 1.59 7.62
C LEU A 29 -19.17 0.93 6.83
N LEU A 30 -18.92 -0.22 6.19
CA LEU A 30 -19.96 -0.95 5.45
C LEU A 30 -21.09 -1.46 6.34
N ASP A 31 -20.78 -1.89 7.56
CA ASP A 31 -21.78 -2.42 8.50
C ASP A 31 -22.59 -1.32 9.20
N HIS A 32 -21.99 -0.14 9.40
CA HIS A 32 -22.58 0.95 10.17
C HIS A 32 -23.10 2.09 9.30
N THR A 33 -23.02 1.95 7.98
CA THR A 33 -23.51 2.93 7.01
C THR A 33 -24.62 2.31 6.16
N PRO A 34 -25.74 3.01 5.90
CA PRO A 34 -26.75 2.52 4.97
C PRO A 34 -26.17 2.22 3.60
N ARG A 35 -26.65 1.15 2.94
CA ARG A 35 -26.10 0.66 1.67
C ARG A 35 -26.18 1.70 0.55
N GLU A 36 -27.18 2.57 0.58
CA GLU A 36 -27.34 3.69 -0.36
C GLU A 36 -26.29 4.80 -0.17
N VAL A 37 -25.62 4.82 0.99
CA VAL A 37 -24.55 5.78 1.30
C VAL A 37 -23.18 5.16 1.02
N LEU A 38 -22.95 3.90 1.41
CA LEU A 38 -21.71 3.19 1.11
C LEU A 38 -21.99 1.73 0.76
N SER A 39 -21.43 1.27 -0.36
CA SER A 39 -21.51 -0.15 -0.73
C SER A 39 -20.29 -0.63 -1.50
N LEU A 40 -20.05 -1.94 -1.46
CA LEU A 40 -19.11 -2.60 -2.35
C LEU A 40 -19.83 -2.98 -3.65
N VAL A 41 -19.31 -2.49 -4.77
CA VAL A 41 -19.82 -2.80 -6.11
C VAL A 41 -18.74 -3.47 -6.96
N ARG A 42 -19.18 -4.42 -7.78
CA ARG A 42 -18.33 -5.03 -8.80
C ARG A 42 -18.39 -4.17 -10.05
N SER A 43 -17.24 -3.87 -10.60
CA SER A 43 -17.10 -3.08 -11.82
C SER A 43 -16.05 -3.74 -12.71
N GLU A 44 -16.02 -3.35 -13.98
CA GLU A 44 -14.95 -3.72 -14.90
C GLU A 44 -14.20 -2.46 -15.29
N VAL A 45 -12.86 -2.53 -15.28
CA VAL A 45 -12.01 -1.46 -15.80
C VAL A 45 -11.31 -1.97 -17.05
N GLU A 46 -11.40 -1.19 -18.13
CA GLU A 46 -10.60 -1.41 -19.33
C GLU A 46 -9.24 -0.74 -19.10
N LEU A 47 -8.16 -1.53 -19.17
CA LEU A 47 -6.80 -0.98 -19.13
C LEU A 47 -6.40 -0.51 -20.53
N GLU A 48 -5.82 0.69 -20.60
CA GLU A 48 -5.23 1.22 -21.83
C GLU A 48 -3.82 0.62 -22.06
N GLY A 49 -3.54 0.10 -23.26
CA GLY A 49 -2.26 -0.53 -23.61
C GLY A 49 -2.38 -1.54 -24.77
N GLU A 50 -1.25 -2.11 -25.20
CA GLU A 50 -1.24 -3.21 -26.19
C GLU A 50 -1.92 -4.45 -25.60
N GLY A 51 -3.09 -4.79 -26.16
CA GLY A 51 -3.96 -5.84 -25.63
C GLY A 51 -4.94 -5.31 -24.58
N LYS A 52 -5.98 -4.62 -25.04
CA LYS A 52 -7.13 -4.21 -24.21
C LYS A 52 -7.66 -5.39 -23.41
N ARG A 53 -7.48 -5.34 -22.08
CA ARG A 53 -7.99 -6.34 -21.13
C ARG A 53 -9.01 -5.66 -20.22
N ARG A 54 -10.16 -6.32 -20.02
CA ARG A 54 -11.14 -5.93 -19.01
C ARG A 54 -10.84 -6.68 -17.73
N LEU A 55 -10.65 -5.94 -16.64
CA LEU A 55 -10.38 -6.52 -15.33
C LEU A 55 -11.57 -6.30 -14.40
N PRO A 56 -12.08 -7.37 -13.77
CA PRO A 56 -13.03 -7.20 -12.69
C PRO A 56 -12.32 -6.51 -11.53
N VAL A 57 -12.96 -5.48 -10.97
CA VAL A 57 -12.51 -4.77 -9.78
C VAL A 57 -13.64 -4.68 -8.77
N ILE A 58 -13.28 -4.62 -7.50
CA ILE A 58 -14.21 -4.22 -6.44
C ILE A 58 -13.96 -2.75 -6.14
N ARG A 59 -15.04 -1.96 -6.18
CA ARG A 59 -15.03 -0.53 -5.84
C ARG A 59 -15.92 -0.29 -4.63
N LEU A 60 -15.52 0.68 -3.82
CA LEU A 60 -16.43 1.31 -2.86
C LEU A 60 -17.19 2.41 -3.61
N GLU A 61 -18.50 2.30 -3.64
CA GLU A 61 -19.39 3.34 -4.13
C GLU A 61 -19.92 4.14 -2.94
N CYS A 62 -19.67 5.45 -2.97
CA CYS A 62 -20.07 6.38 -1.92
C CYS A 62 -21.11 7.35 -2.48
N GLY A 63 -22.37 7.18 -2.08
CA GLY A 63 -23.49 8.02 -2.50
C GLY A 63 -23.55 9.38 -1.78
N SER A 64 -22.97 9.49 -0.59
CA SER A 64 -22.82 10.77 0.13
C SER A 64 -21.69 10.69 1.14
N VAL A 65 -20.66 11.52 0.95
CA VAL A 65 -19.51 11.60 1.87
C VAL A 65 -19.93 12.23 3.19
N GLU A 66 -20.85 13.19 3.16
CA GLU A 66 -21.34 13.91 4.33
C GLU A 66 -21.99 12.95 5.34
N LYS A 67 -22.72 11.95 4.84
CA LYS A 67 -23.36 10.92 5.66
C LYS A 67 -22.39 9.87 6.20
N LEU A 68 -21.16 9.80 5.69
CA LEU A 68 -20.11 8.92 6.21
C LEU A 68 -19.37 9.52 7.41
N PHE A 69 -19.24 10.85 7.48
CA PHE A 69 -18.47 11.50 8.55
C PHE A 69 -18.89 11.08 9.97
N PRO A 70 -20.20 11.01 10.31
CA PRO A 70 -20.60 10.59 11.66
C PRO A 70 -20.11 9.17 12.01
N VAL A 71 -20.11 8.24 11.05
CA VAL A 71 -19.65 6.86 11.24
C VAL A 71 -18.13 6.79 11.36
N ILE A 72 -17.42 7.62 10.59
CA ILE A 72 -15.96 7.76 10.69
C ILE A 72 -15.56 8.34 12.06
N GLU A 73 -16.26 9.37 12.52
CA GLU A 73 -16.04 9.97 13.84
C GLU A 73 -16.30 8.95 14.95
N GLU A 74 -17.40 8.21 14.88
CA GLU A 74 -17.72 7.13 15.80
C GLU A 74 -16.60 6.08 15.87
N LEU A 75 -16.12 5.62 14.71
CA LEU A 75 -15.01 4.66 14.65
C LEU A 75 -13.73 5.24 15.27
N ALA A 76 -13.41 6.51 14.99
CA ALA A 76 -12.26 7.18 15.55
C ALA A 76 -12.33 7.25 17.08
N PHE A 77 -13.51 7.60 17.64
CA PHE A 77 -13.73 7.58 19.09
C PHE A 77 -13.58 6.17 19.67
N LYS A 78 -14.14 5.16 19.01
CA LYS A 78 -14.03 3.76 19.45
C LYS A 78 -12.58 3.30 19.50
N VAL A 79 -11.82 3.51 18.43
CA VAL A 79 -10.38 3.14 18.36
C VAL A 79 -9.56 3.91 19.38
N GLN A 80 -9.78 5.22 19.52
CA GLN A 80 -9.07 6.02 20.50
C GLN A 80 -9.35 5.57 21.92
N ARG A 81 -10.61 5.21 22.23
CA ARG A 81 -11.00 4.68 23.54
C ARG A 81 -10.30 3.35 23.83
N MET A 82 -10.37 2.38 22.92
CA MET A 82 -9.67 1.10 23.07
C MET A 82 -8.18 1.29 23.36
N SER A 83 -7.53 2.20 22.61
CA SER A 83 -6.12 2.53 22.82
C SER A 83 -5.83 3.24 24.13
N SER A 84 -6.72 4.11 24.61
CA SER A 84 -6.49 4.92 25.81
C SER A 84 -6.78 4.14 27.09
N GLU A 85 -7.75 3.23 27.05
CA GLU A 85 -8.14 2.37 28.17
C GLU A 85 -7.30 1.09 28.23
N GLY A 86 -6.58 0.75 27.15
CA GLY A 86 -5.86 -0.52 27.06
C GLY A 86 -6.79 -1.72 27.06
N ASP A 87 -8.00 -1.56 26.50
CA ASP A 87 -9.04 -2.59 26.47
C ASP A 87 -8.70 -3.65 25.42
N VAL A 88 -7.94 -4.65 25.84
CA VAL A 88 -7.46 -5.74 24.97
C VAL A 88 -8.62 -6.56 24.42
N GLU A 89 -9.66 -6.82 25.22
CA GLU A 89 -10.82 -7.62 24.80
C GLU A 89 -11.58 -6.91 23.67
N ALA A 90 -11.82 -5.60 23.81
CA ALA A 90 -12.46 -4.82 22.75
C ALA A 90 -11.63 -4.75 21.46
N VAL A 91 -10.29 -4.70 21.57
CA VAL A 91 -9.39 -4.77 20.41
C VAL A 91 -9.52 -6.13 19.73
N GLU A 92 -9.47 -7.22 20.49
CA GLU A 92 -9.61 -8.58 19.95
C GLU A 92 -10.96 -8.75 19.24
N GLU A 93 -12.06 -8.32 19.86
CA GLU A 93 -13.39 -8.36 19.27
C GLU A 93 -13.46 -7.56 17.96
N PHE A 94 -12.90 -6.34 17.94
CA PHE A 94 -12.85 -5.52 16.73
C PHE A 94 -12.03 -6.20 15.63
N MET A 95 -10.88 -6.76 16.01
CA MET A 95 -10.00 -7.44 15.07
C MET A 95 -10.69 -8.67 14.48
N GLU A 96 -11.31 -9.52 15.29
CA GLU A 96 -12.03 -10.70 14.81
C GLU A 96 -13.23 -10.34 13.94
N SER A 97 -13.99 -9.30 14.32
CA SER A 97 -15.21 -8.89 13.63
C SER A 97 -14.93 -8.22 12.28
N TYR A 98 -13.91 -7.38 12.20
CA TYR A 98 -13.70 -6.48 11.05
C TYR A 98 -12.34 -6.60 10.38
N ALA A 99 -11.25 -6.88 11.08
CA ALA A 99 -9.90 -6.70 10.52
C ALA A 99 -9.23 -8.00 10.09
N ALA A 100 -9.40 -9.08 10.86
CA ALA A 100 -8.59 -10.30 10.78
C ALA A 100 -8.81 -11.07 9.47
N SER A 101 -9.95 -10.87 8.79
CA SER A 101 -10.20 -11.54 7.53
C SER A 101 -11.05 -10.75 6.53
N THR A 102 -10.85 -11.04 5.24
CA THR A 102 -11.81 -10.66 4.20
C THR A 102 -13.07 -11.48 4.35
N ARG A 103 -14.22 -10.82 4.52
CA ARG A 103 -15.53 -11.46 4.51
C ARG A 103 -15.95 -11.91 3.11
N ASP A 104 -15.42 -11.26 2.07
CA ASP A 104 -15.71 -11.60 0.67
C ASP A 104 -14.56 -12.41 0.06
N LYS A 105 -14.83 -13.68 -0.26
CA LYS A 105 -13.87 -14.58 -0.93
C LYS A 105 -13.50 -14.09 -2.33
N GLU A 106 -14.40 -13.37 -3.00
CA GLU A 106 -14.09 -12.75 -4.28
C GLU A 106 -13.21 -11.52 -4.15
N TYR A 107 -13.22 -10.83 -3.01
CA TYR A 107 -12.30 -9.72 -2.76
C TYR A 107 -10.86 -10.18 -2.76
N ALA A 108 -10.56 -11.29 -2.07
CA ALA A 108 -9.24 -11.89 -2.11
C ALA A 108 -8.85 -12.26 -3.55
N ARG A 109 -9.73 -12.96 -4.29
CA ARG A 109 -9.50 -13.38 -5.68
C ARG A 109 -9.26 -12.21 -6.64
N ILE A 110 -10.06 -11.15 -6.54
CA ILE A 110 -9.97 -9.98 -7.42
C ILE A 110 -8.70 -9.18 -7.11
N VAL A 111 -8.38 -8.97 -5.83
CA VAL A 111 -7.17 -8.24 -5.44
C VAL A 111 -5.90 -8.99 -5.83
N THR A 112 -5.88 -10.34 -5.74
CA THR A 112 -4.76 -11.13 -6.25
C THR A 112 -4.70 -11.14 -7.76
N GLY A 113 -5.83 -11.26 -8.48
CA GLY A 113 -5.84 -11.17 -9.96
C GLY A 113 -5.40 -9.80 -10.49
N MET A 114 -5.64 -8.73 -9.73
CA MET A 114 -5.11 -7.39 -10.03
C MET A 114 -3.59 -7.29 -9.90
N ARG A 115 -2.93 -8.14 -9.08
CA ARG A 115 -1.46 -8.16 -8.97
C ARG A 115 -0.85 -8.53 -10.33
N ASP A 116 -1.25 -9.67 -10.87
CA ASP A 116 -0.66 -10.23 -12.09
C ASP A 116 -0.88 -9.30 -13.30
N SER A 117 -1.96 -8.51 -13.29
CA SER A 117 -2.25 -7.54 -14.36
C SER A 117 -1.55 -6.19 -14.19
N LEU A 118 -1.05 -5.86 -13.00
CA LEU A 118 -0.37 -4.61 -12.73
C LEU A 118 1.15 -4.76 -12.67
N ASP A 119 1.68 -5.95 -12.42
CA ASP A 119 3.12 -6.23 -12.47
C ASP A 119 3.71 -6.02 -13.87
N ASP A 120 2.89 -6.05 -14.93
CA ASP A 120 3.26 -5.62 -16.29
C ASP A 120 3.46 -4.09 -16.44
N GLY A 121 3.13 -3.28 -15.42
CA GLY A 121 3.14 -1.81 -15.50
C GLY A 121 3.48 -1.06 -14.22
N VAL A 122 4.09 -1.71 -13.21
CA VAL A 122 4.51 -1.00 -12.00
C VAL A 122 5.74 -0.14 -12.29
N ILE A 123 5.57 1.17 -12.23
CA ILE A 123 6.67 2.10 -11.94
C ILE A 123 7.02 1.89 -10.47
N GLU A 124 8.00 1.04 -10.18
CA GLU A 124 8.59 0.98 -8.85
C GLU A 124 9.29 2.32 -8.58
N THR A 125 8.78 3.08 -7.61
CA THR A 125 9.50 4.26 -7.11
C THR A 125 10.69 3.78 -6.28
N MET A 126 11.87 3.73 -6.89
CA MET A 126 13.13 3.55 -6.18
C MET A 126 13.55 4.88 -5.55
N ASN A 127 13.78 4.86 -4.24
CA ASN A 127 14.49 5.95 -3.58
C ASN A 127 15.99 5.78 -3.89
N ALA A 128 16.43 6.40 -4.99
CA ALA A 128 17.83 6.48 -5.37
C ALA A 128 18.50 7.62 -4.58
N PHE A 129 19.64 7.34 -3.94
CA PHE A 129 20.46 8.41 -3.39
C PHE A 129 21.38 8.99 -4.47
N PRO A 130 21.56 10.32 -4.53
CA PRO A 130 22.53 10.92 -5.42
C PRO A 130 23.95 10.57 -4.98
N GLU A 131 24.85 10.42 -5.95
CA GLU A 131 26.28 10.37 -5.67
C GLU A 131 26.78 11.80 -5.41
N ILE A 132 27.52 11.98 -4.32
CA ILE A 132 28.10 13.28 -3.96
C ILE A 132 29.59 13.27 -4.29
N THR A 133 30.00 14.12 -5.23
CA THR A 133 31.41 14.36 -5.52
C THR A 133 31.85 15.67 -4.87
N LEU A 134 32.84 15.60 -3.99
CA LEU A 134 33.42 16.79 -3.35
C LEU A 134 34.41 17.46 -4.30
N LYS A 135 34.32 18.78 -4.42
CA LYS A 135 35.32 19.60 -5.12
C LYS A 135 36.23 20.23 -4.08
N THR A 136 37.53 20.04 -4.26
CA THR A 136 38.55 20.63 -3.38
C THR A 136 39.33 21.71 -4.09
N ASP A 137 39.75 22.72 -3.36
CA ASP A 137 40.72 23.71 -3.86
C ASP A 137 42.15 23.13 -3.91
N ASP A 138 43.11 23.94 -4.37
CA ASP A 138 44.53 23.59 -4.47
C ASP A 138 45.19 23.31 -3.11
N ARG A 139 44.49 23.59 -2.00
CA ARG A 139 44.93 23.32 -0.61
C ARG A 139 44.25 22.07 -0.03
N GLY A 140 43.45 21.36 -0.83
CA GLY A 140 42.70 20.18 -0.40
C GLY A 140 41.48 20.50 0.47
N GLN A 141 41.08 21.77 0.59
CA GLN A 141 39.86 22.16 1.31
C GLN A 141 38.65 21.95 0.42
N VAL A 142 37.58 21.37 0.98
CA VAL A 142 36.32 21.21 0.27
C VAL A 142 35.69 22.59 0.08
N VAL A 143 35.47 22.97 -1.17
CA VAL A 143 34.87 24.26 -1.55
C VAL A 143 33.47 24.12 -2.13
N ASP A 144 33.11 22.93 -2.62
CA ASP A 144 31.81 22.66 -3.22
C ASP A 144 31.49 21.14 -3.20
N ALA A 145 30.23 20.79 -3.40
CA ALA A 145 29.76 19.41 -3.52
C ALA A 145 28.73 19.31 -4.65
N GLU A 146 29.00 18.42 -5.61
CA GLU A 146 28.10 18.17 -6.74
C GLU A 146 27.33 16.87 -6.53
N ALA A 147 26.00 16.96 -6.59
CA ALA A 147 25.11 15.82 -6.48
C ALA A 147 24.68 15.35 -7.87
N LYS A 148 24.88 14.07 -8.19
CA LYS A 148 24.46 13.48 -9.45
C LYS A 148 23.56 12.28 -9.22
N MET A 149 22.35 12.32 -9.78
CA MET A 149 21.44 11.18 -9.75
C MET A 149 21.98 10.05 -10.65
N PRO A 150 21.82 8.78 -10.24
CA PRO A 150 22.09 7.64 -11.11
C PRO A 150 21.18 7.71 -12.34
N LYS A 151 21.67 7.22 -13.47
CA LYS A 151 20.93 7.29 -14.75
C LYS A 151 19.73 6.35 -14.77
N ASP A 152 19.89 5.19 -14.14
CA ASP A 152 18.88 4.13 -14.06
C ASP A 152 19.16 3.23 -12.84
N HIS A 153 18.29 2.24 -12.65
CA HIS A 153 18.36 1.30 -11.54
C HIS A 153 19.64 0.45 -11.57
N LEU A 154 20.08 0.01 -12.76
CA LEU A 154 21.25 -0.85 -12.89
C LEU A 154 22.53 -0.07 -12.53
N ASP A 155 22.66 1.16 -13.02
CA ASP A 155 23.73 2.10 -12.68
C ASP A 155 23.81 2.35 -11.16
N TYR A 156 22.67 2.53 -10.49
CA TYR A 156 22.61 2.67 -9.04
C TYR A 156 23.12 1.43 -8.29
N TYR A 157 22.66 0.23 -8.66
CA TYR A 157 23.08 -1.02 -8.03
C TYR A 157 24.55 -1.35 -8.29
N LEU A 158 25.03 -1.15 -9.52
CA LEU A 158 26.43 -1.37 -9.87
C LEU A 158 27.35 -0.41 -9.09
N ARG A 159 26.92 0.81 -8.78
CA ARG A 159 27.72 1.74 -7.97
C ARG A 159 27.70 1.41 -6.48
N LEU A 160 26.58 0.93 -5.94
CA LEU A 160 26.49 0.52 -4.54
C LEU A 160 27.26 -0.77 -4.24
N PHE A 161 27.24 -1.73 -5.17
CA PHE A 161 27.72 -3.10 -4.91
C PHE A 161 28.88 -3.55 -5.81
N GLY A 162 29.16 -2.84 -6.91
CA GLY A 162 30.17 -3.21 -7.91
C GLY A 162 31.62 -2.90 -7.54
N THR A 163 31.89 -2.30 -6.38
CA THR A 163 33.27 -2.03 -5.91
C THR A 163 33.94 -3.20 -5.18
N ALA A 164 33.27 -4.36 -5.06
CA ALA A 164 33.82 -5.51 -4.32
C ALA A 164 34.84 -6.39 -5.08
N THR A 165 35.28 -6.06 -6.31
CA THR A 165 36.17 -6.95 -7.11
C THR A 165 37.44 -6.31 -7.70
N ARG A 166 38.01 -5.28 -7.06
CA ARG A 166 39.39 -4.86 -7.36
C ARG A 166 40.18 -4.61 -6.07
N GLY A 167 40.67 -5.71 -5.49
CA GLY A 167 41.59 -5.72 -4.37
C GLY A 167 42.33 -7.05 -4.36
N GLY A 168 43.16 -7.26 -5.39
CA GLY A 168 43.91 -8.49 -5.59
C GLY A 168 44.99 -8.29 -6.63
N GLU A 169 45.92 -7.37 -6.34
CA GLU A 169 47.33 -7.41 -6.76
C GLU A 169 48.19 -6.81 -5.65
#